data_AF-A0A9P3G719-F1
#
_entry.id   AF-A0A9P3G719-F1
#
_cell.length_a   1.000
_cell.length_b   1.000
_cell.length_c   1.000
_cell.angle_alpha   90.00
_cell.angle_beta   90.00
_cell.angle_gamma   90.00
#
_symmetry.space_group_name_H-M   'P 1'
#
loop_
_entity.id
_entity.type
_entity.pdbx_description
1 polymer ?
#
loop_
_entity_poly.entity_id
_entity_poly.type
_entity_poly.pdbx_seq_one_letter_code
_entity_poly.pdbx_strand_id
1 'polypeptide(L)'
;MENKRRLAERVRGDVRRDGTSYLARYHAQPSCPLQISAVHDALHAQARPFFLVRTSSATPEIAPIEELQTFFEGVPPEHRLVGFVDPSGAPSNPGWPLRNLLAYLSHRHPSLFSDAAGLRVLCWRDASRSRVGIVKGLSSAQDTGARPSAVGWEKNPQGKLAPRMADLAPTMDPKRLAEQAVDLNLKLMRWRILPELDLERVSNTRCLLLGAGTLGCYVARGLMAWGVRTITFVDSARVSFSNPVRQPLFTFEDCLDGGKPKAECAAENLKKIFPGVNATGHSLSIPMPGHPIQTASIEQTKKDVALLEQLVDSHDVIFPLKDSRESRSLPTVMGAAKGKIVMNVALGFDTFLVMRHSVRKELAKGDRLGCYCCNDIVAPADSLTDRTLDQMCTVTRPGLASIASSSAVELLAALLQHPDGVNAPAPAPPKNGQVPDPHASGSVLGLVPHQLRGNLAKFRTVPLKGAAFSRCTGCGDAVLEAYERDAWALVRSACDETGFLEKLSGLDELYRESEEAIGDVEWVDKEDDDM
;
A
#
# COMPACT_ATOMS: atom_id res chain seq x y z
N MET A 1 -13.19 12.78 -18.90
CA MET A 1 -12.54 12.06 -20.01
C MET A 1 -12.54 12.84 -21.33
N GLU A 2 -13.36 13.89 -21.48
CA GLU A 2 -13.41 14.79 -22.65
C GLU A 2 -12.10 15.52 -23.01
N ASN A 3 -11.34 16.02 -22.03
CA ASN A 3 -10.18 16.90 -22.30
C ASN A 3 -8.93 16.18 -22.80
N LYS A 4 -8.83 14.84 -22.66
CA LYS A 4 -7.71 14.05 -23.21
C LYS A 4 -7.90 13.69 -24.69
N ARG A 5 -9.13 13.76 -25.22
CA ARG A 5 -9.40 13.51 -26.65
C ARG A 5 -9.05 14.70 -27.55
N ARG A 6 -9.25 15.94 -27.08
CA ARG A 6 -9.00 17.16 -27.88
C ARG A 6 -7.53 17.45 -28.19
N LEU A 7 -6.58 16.91 -27.42
CA LEU A 7 -5.14 17.06 -27.72
C LEU A 7 -4.63 16.03 -28.75
N ALA A 8 -5.32 14.90 -28.91
CA ALA A 8 -4.92 13.80 -29.79
C ALA A 8 -5.36 13.99 -31.26
N GLU A 9 -6.26 14.94 -31.54
CA GLU A 9 -6.81 15.15 -32.88
C GLU A 9 -6.05 16.19 -33.73
N ARG A 10 -5.06 16.90 -33.16
CA ARG A 10 -4.36 17.99 -33.88
C ARG A 10 -3.12 17.58 -34.71
N VAL A 11 -2.77 16.30 -34.74
CA VAL A 11 -1.62 15.80 -35.53
C VAL A 11 -2.00 14.54 -36.32
N ARG A 12 -3.05 14.63 -37.13
CA ARG A 12 -3.25 13.67 -38.24
C ARG A 12 -2.90 14.37 -39.54
N GLY A 13 -1.60 14.40 -39.84
CA GLY A 13 -1.10 14.71 -41.16
C GLY A 13 -1.23 13.47 -42.04
N ASP A 14 -2.15 13.54 -43.00
CA ASP A 14 -2.39 12.53 -44.02
C ASP A 14 -1.10 12.26 -44.81
N VAL A 15 -0.57 11.04 -44.76
CA VAL A 15 0.65 10.66 -45.51
C VAL A 15 0.21 10.07 -46.84
N ARG A 16 0.07 10.94 -47.85
CA ARG A 16 0.03 10.50 -49.25
C ARG A 16 1.41 9.94 -49.62
N ARG A 17 1.43 8.68 -50.09
CA ARG A 17 2.59 8.06 -50.73
C ARG A 17 2.68 8.59 -52.16
N ASP A 18 3.55 9.57 -52.39
CA ASP A 18 3.98 9.95 -53.73
C ASP A 18 5.48 9.71 -53.88
N GLY A 19 5.82 8.94 -54.92
CA GLY A 19 7.13 8.33 -55.15
C GLY A 19 8.09 9.21 -55.95
N THR A 20 8.72 10.18 -55.31
CA THR A 20 9.92 10.85 -55.85
C THR A 20 11.15 10.48 -55.02
N SER A 21 11.71 9.31 -55.32
CA SER A 21 13.00 8.87 -54.79
C SER A 21 14.14 9.47 -55.64
N TYR A 22 14.85 10.46 -55.11
CA TYR A 22 16.16 10.84 -55.64
C TYR A 22 17.16 9.73 -55.31
N LEU A 23 17.50 8.90 -56.29
CA LEU A 23 18.47 7.80 -56.14
C LEU A 23 19.90 8.34 -56.21
N ALA A 24 20.32 9.06 -55.18
CA ALA A 24 21.72 9.36 -54.94
C ALA A 24 22.44 8.06 -54.51
N ARG A 25 23.35 7.54 -55.32
CA ARG A 25 24.17 6.38 -54.92
C ARG A 25 25.39 6.88 -54.14
N TYR A 26 25.47 6.53 -52.87
CA TYR A 26 26.66 6.73 -52.03
C TYR A 26 27.51 5.46 -52.10
N HIS A 27 28.72 5.56 -52.66
CA HIS A 27 29.71 4.50 -52.64
C HIS A 27 30.77 4.81 -51.60
N ALA A 28 30.81 4.04 -50.50
CA ALA A 28 31.85 4.15 -49.48
C ALA A 28 33.18 3.62 -50.05
N GLN A 29 34.25 4.40 -49.91
CA GLN A 29 35.61 3.96 -50.24
C GLN A 29 36.46 3.87 -48.96
N PRO A 30 37.38 2.89 -48.85
CA PRO A 30 38.40 2.93 -47.81
C PRO A 30 39.22 4.22 -47.94
N SER A 31 39.46 4.88 -46.82
CA SER A 31 40.03 6.22 -46.76
C SER A 31 41.38 6.30 -47.49
N CYS A 32 41.49 7.19 -48.48
CA CYS A 32 42.75 7.83 -48.87
C CYS A 32 43.42 8.39 -47.60
N PRO A 33 44.76 8.47 -47.47
CA PRO A 33 45.43 8.95 -46.25
C PRO A 33 45.19 10.45 -46.03
N LEU A 34 43.97 10.80 -45.61
CA LEU A 34 43.64 12.06 -44.98
C LEU A 34 44.25 12.04 -43.58
N GLN A 35 44.96 13.12 -43.20
CA GLN A 35 45.31 13.38 -41.81
C GLN A 35 44.04 13.72 -41.03
N ILE A 36 43.31 12.69 -40.63
CA ILE A 36 42.06 12.76 -39.88
C ILE A 36 42.25 13.51 -38.56
N SER A 37 43.46 13.52 -37.98
CA SER A 37 43.81 14.28 -36.78
C SER A 37 43.66 15.80 -36.96
N ALA A 38 44.12 16.36 -38.08
CA ALA A 38 43.99 17.80 -38.34
C ALA A 38 42.51 18.21 -38.53
N VAL A 39 41.69 17.31 -39.10
CA VAL A 39 40.24 17.51 -39.19
C VAL A 39 39.58 17.46 -37.81
N HIS A 40 40.03 16.54 -36.96
CA HIS A 40 39.59 16.42 -35.58
C HIS A 40 39.90 17.68 -34.78
N ASP A 41 41.15 18.15 -34.78
CA ASP A 41 41.60 19.31 -34.02
C ASP A 41 40.85 20.58 -34.43
N ALA A 42 40.64 20.78 -35.73
CA ALA A 42 39.93 21.93 -36.25
C ALA A 42 38.42 21.91 -35.90
N LEU A 43 37.76 20.75 -35.94
CA LEU A 43 36.35 20.61 -35.52
C LEU A 43 36.18 20.69 -34.00
N HIS A 44 37.19 20.27 -33.24
CA HIS A 44 37.23 20.45 -31.78
C HIS A 44 37.42 21.91 -31.38
N ALA A 45 38.30 22.63 -32.07
CA ALA A 45 38.52 24.06 -31.84
C ALA A 45 37.29 24.89 -32.25
N GLN A 46 36.63 24.54 -33.35
CA GLN A 46 35.41 25.19 -33.78
C GLN A 46 34.42 24.18 -34.37
N ALA A 47 33.38 23.88 -33.59
CA ALA A 47 32.34 22.94 -34.01
C ALA A 47 31.57 23.47 -35.24
N ARG A 48 31.63 22.71 -36.34
CA ARG A 48 30.94 23.02 -37.61
C ARG A 48 30.09 21.82 -38.03
N PRO A 49 28.75 21.93 -38.05
CA PRO A 49 27.87 20.82 -38.45
C PRO A 49 28.08 20.37 -39.90
N PHE A 50 28.34 21.32 -40.79
CA PHE A 50 28.68 21.14 -42.19
C PHE A 50 29.93 21.97 -42.50
N PHE A 51 30.85 21.42 -43.29
CA PHE A 51 32.14 22.05 -43.54
C PHE A 51 32.75 21.62 -44.86
N LEU A 52 33.75 22.36 -45.32
CA LEU A 52 34.52 22.05 -46.52
C LEU A 52 35.91 21.59 -46.11
N VAL A 53 36.48 20.64 -46.86
CA VAL A 53 37.85 20.17 -46.67
C VAL A 53 38.56 20.15 -48.02
N ARG A 54 39.75 20.76 -48.08
CA ARG A 54 40.66 20.64 -49.23
C ARG A 54 41.95 19.95 -48.82
N THR A 55 42.47 19.09 -49.71
CA THR A 55 43.61 18.18 -49.43
C THR A 55 44.80 18.40 -50.36
N SER A 56 44.92 19.58 -50.96
CA SER A 56 46.01 19.93 -51.89
C SER A 56 47.36 20.20 -51.21
N SER A 57 47.37 20.40 -49.89
CA SER A 57 48.55 20.67 -49.05
C SER A 57 48.79 19.53 -48.04
N ALA A 58 49.97 19.51 -47.41
CA ALA A 58 50.37 18.47 -46.45
C ALA A 58 49.46 18.41 -45.20
N THR A 59 48.73 19.49 -44.90
CA THR A 59 47.74 19.60 -43.83
C THR A 59 46.37 19.95 -44.42
N PRO A 60 45.30 19.20 -44.12
CA PRO A 60 43.97 19.51 -44.65
C PRO A 60 43.47 20.83 -44.08
N GLU A 61 42.94 21.69 -44.95
CA GLU A 61 42.35 22.97 -44.54
C GLU A 61 40.83 22.87 -44.51
N ILE A 62 40.21 23.59 -43.58
CA ILE A 62 38.76 23.55 -43.34
C ILE A 62 38.15 24.94 -43.47
N ALA A 63 37.04 25.02 -44.20
CA ALA A 63 36.28 26.24 -44.41
C ALA A 63 34.77 26.04 -44.14
N PRO A 64 34.02 27.13 -43.91
CA PRO A 64 32.58 27.03 -43.71
C PRO A 64 31.88 26.77 -45.05
N ILE A 65 30.67 26.21 -45.03
CA ILE A 65 29.98 25.76 -46.25
C ILE A 65 29.64 26.93 -47.19
N GLU A 66 29.51 28.13 -46.65
CA GLU A 66 29.19 29.37 -47.35
C GLU A 66 30.31 29.81 -48.31
N GLU A 67 31.55 29.41 -48.05
CA GLU A 67 32.74 29.77 -48.85
C GLU A 67 33.03 28.78 -49.98
N LEU A 68 32.07 27.92 -50.33
CA LEU A 68 32.27 26.79 -51.24
C LEU A 68 32.88 27.18 -52.60
N GLN A 69 32.44 28.29 -53.19
CA GLN A 69 32.91 28.72 -54.51
C GLN A 69 34.36 29.20 -54.46
N THR A 70 34.70 30.06 -53.50
CA THR A 70 36.05 30.64 -53.35
C THR A 70 37.05 29.63 -52.81
N PHE A 71 36.60 28.75 -51.90
CA PHE A 71 37.48 27.78 -51.23
C PHE A 71 37.99 26.67 -52.16
N PHE A 72 37.18 26.28 -53.16
CA PHE A 72 37.54 25.25 -54.14
C PHE A 72 37.99 25.80 -55.49
N GLU A 73 38.14 27.12 -55.63
CA GLU A 73 38.67 27.74 -56.84
C GLU A 73 40.09 27.22 -57.15
N GLY A 74 40.32 26.74 -58.37
CA GLY A 74 41.61 26.18 -58.79
C GLY A 74 42.00 24.83 -58.16
N VAL A 75 41.21 24.28 -57.24
CA VAL A 75 41.50 22.97 -56.60
C VAL A 75 40.96 21.83 -57.47
N PRO A 76 41.71 20.78 -57.83
CA PRO A 76 41.17 19.66 -58.60
C PRO A 76 40.04 18.89 -57.88
N PRO A 77 39.02 18.33 -58.57
CA PRO A 77 37.88 17.65 -57.96
C PRO A 77 38.23 16.53 -56.97
N GLU A 78 39.33 15.82 -57.18
CA GLU A 78 39.84 14.76 -56.30
C GLU A 78 40.25 15.28 -54.92
N HIS A 79 40.60 16.56 -54.79
CA HIS A 79 41.01 17.17 -53.54
C HIS A 79 39.89 17.92 -52.80
N ARG A 80 38.68 17.97 -53.38
CA ARG A 80 37.51 18.67 -52.81
C ARG A 80 36.65 17.69 -52.02
N LEU A 81 36.41 17.98 -50.75
CA LEU A 81 35.58 17.17 -49.84
C LEU A 81 34.58 18.05 -49.14
N VAL A 82 33.31 17.63 -49.12
CA VAL A 82 32.29 18.25 -48.27
C VAL A 82 32.05 17.36 -47.06
N GLY A 83 32.28 17.90 -45.88
CA GLY A 83 32.11 17.21 -44.62
C GLY A 83 30.81 17.56 -43.91
N PHE A 84 30.29 16.61 -43.14
CA PHE A 84 29.27 16.87 -42.13
C PHE A 84 29.49 15.98 -40.92
N VAL A 85 29.05 16.47 -39.76
CA VAL A 85 29.02 15.68 -38.53
C VAL A 85 27.89 14.65 -38.63
N ASP A 86 28.28 13.38 -38.78
CA ASP A 86 27.38 12.25 -39.02
C ASP A 86 26.90 11.65 -37.69
N PRO A 87 25.61 11.78 -37.32
CA PRO A 87 25.07 11.17 -36.11
C PRO A 87 24.82 9.66 -36.25
N SER A 88 25.04 9.06 -37.42
CA SER A 88 24.79 7.64 -37.66
C SER A 88 25.84 6.75 -36.98
N GLY A 89 25.37 5.82 -36.15
CA GLY A 89 26.18 4.69 -35.67
C GLY A 89 26.30 3.54 -36.67
N ALA A 90 25.58 3.56 -37.80
CA ALA A 90 25.54 2.44 -38.74
C ALA A 90 26.82 2.36 -39.57
N PRO A 91 27.48 1.20 -39.70
CA PRO A 91 28.80 1.10 -40.34
C PRO A 91 28.75 1.55 -41.80
N SER A 92 27.80 1.08 -42.59
CA SER A 92 27.77 1.31 -44.04
C SER A 92 27.03 2.56 -44.49
N ASN A 93 26.16 3.13 -43.65
CA ASN A 93 25.18 4.13 -44.06
C ASN A 93 25.39 5.47 -43.33
N PRO A 94 25.51 6.59 -44.06
CA PRO A 94 25.53 7.91 -43.45
C PRO A 94 24.17 8.27 -42.84
N GLY A 95 24.18 9.18 -41.87
CA GLY A 95 22.99 9.69 -41.23
C GLY A 95 22.12 10.49 -42.18
N TRP A 96 20.83 10.60 -41.83
CA TRP A 96 19.86 11.36 -42.60
C TRP A 96 20.20 12.85 -42.81
N PRO A 97 20.99 13.56 -41.95
CA PRO A 97 21.37 14.96 -42.22
C PRO A 97 22.12 15.17 -43.53
N LEU A 98 22.79 14.14 -44.06
CA LEU A 98 23.43 14.21 -45.37
C LEU A 98 22.42 14.57 -46.48
N ARG A 99 21.17 14.12 -46.38
CA ARG A 99 20.12 14.45 -47.36
C ARG A 99 19.84 15.95 -47.41
N ASN A 100 19.85 16.61 -46.26
CA ASN A 100 19.64 18.06 -46.18
C ASN A 100 20.79 18.83 -46.83
N LEU A 101 22.03 18.39 -46.57
CA LEU A 101 23.23 18.97 -47.18
C LEU A 101 23.22 18.80 -48.70
N LEU A 102 22.96 17.59 -49.19
CA LEU A 102 22.89 17.31 -50.62
C LEU A 102 21.78 18.09 -51.30
N ALA A 103 20.60 18.21 -50.67
CA ALA A 103 19.50 19.03 -51.19
C ALA A 103 19.92 20.50 -51.32
N TYR A 104 20.52 21.08 -50.27
CA TYR A 104 21.03 22.45 -50.29
C TYR A 104 22.07 22.66 -51.41
N LEU A 105 23.08 21.79 -51.49
CA LEU A 105 24.14 21.89 -52.48
C LEU A 105 23.62 21.72 -53.91
N SER A 106 22.69 20.79 -54.13
CA SER A 106 22.13 20.56 -55.47
C SER A 106 21.36 21.77 -56.01
N HIS A 107 20.73 22.54 -55.12
CA HIS A 107 19.97 23.72 -55.49
C HIS A 107 20.86 24.96 -55.65
N ARG A 108 21.82 25.19 -54.74
CA ARG A 108 22.67 26.40 -54.75
C ARG A 108 23.94 26.25 -55.61
N HIS A 109 24.43 25.03 -55.78
CA HIS A 109 25.69 24.73 -56.47
C HIS A 109 25.53 23.52 -57.42
N PRO A 110 24.66 23.60 -58.44
CA PRO A 110 24.37 22.48 -59.33
C PRO A 110 25.60 21.99 -60.12
N SER A 111 26.58 22.88 -60.36
CA SER A 111 27.85 22.54 -61.04
C SER A 111 28.72 21.53 -60.27
N LEU A 112 28.49 21.33 -58.97
CA LEU A 112 29.20 20.30 -58.20
C LEU A 112 28.79 18.87 -58.58
N PHE A 113 27.67 18.72 -59.26
CA PHE A 113 27.08 17.42 -59.60
C PHE A 113 27.11 17.12 -61.11
N SER A 114 27.57 18.07 -61.94
CA SER A 114 27.69 17.91 -63.40
C SER A 114 28.93 17.13 -63.84
N ASP A 115 29.97 17.05 -63.01
CA ASP A 115 31.19 16.30 -63.31
C ASP A 115 31.00 14.79 -63.17
N ALA A 116 31.55 14.01 -64.11
CA ALA A 116 31.57 12.55 -64.07
C ALA A 116 32.28 11.97 -62.81
N ALA A 117 33.12 12.78 -62.16
CA ALA A 117 33.85 12.46 -60.93
C ALA A 117 32.92 12.31 -59.71
N GLY A 118 31.83 13.08 -59.62
CA GLY A 118 30.90 13.11 -58.48
C GLY A 118 31.41 13.89 -57.26
N LEU A 119 30.52 14.16 -56.30
CA LEU A 119 30.85 14.90 -55.07
C LEU A 119 31.42 13.95 -54.00
N ARG A 120 32.62 14.23 -53.49
CA ARG A 120 33.21 13.49 -52.36
C ARG A 120 32.67 14.04 -51.04
N VAL A 121 32.06 13.17 -50.25
CA VAL A 121 31.45 13.50 -48.96
C VAL A 121 32.21 12.81 -47.83
N LEU A 122 32.70 13.59 -46.87
CA LEU A 122 33.26 13.11 -45.62
C LEU A 122 32.15 13.01 -44.55
N CYS A 123 31.81 11.78 -44.18
CA CYS A 123 30.91 11.47 -43.07
C CYS A 123 31.75 11.44 -41.79
N TRP A 124 31.78 12.56 -41.06
CA TRP A 124 32.62 12.72 -39.88
C TRP A 124 31.93 12.18 -38.62
N ARG A 125 32.51 11.16 -37.98
CA ARG A 125 31.98 10.57 -36.75
C ARG A 125 32.97 10.66 -35.61
N ASP A 126 34.13 10.07 -35.87
CA ASP A 126 35.27 9.97 -34.97
C ASP A 126 36.50 9.60 -35.82
N ALA A 127 37.72 9.82 -35.31
CA ALA A 127 38.95 9.62 -36.04
C ALA A 127 39.10 8.19 -36.62
N SER A 128 38.49 7.20 -35.97
CA SER A 128 38.55 5.79 -36.39
C SER A 128 37.37 5.33 -37.27
N ARG A 129 36.26 6.09 -37.30
CA ARG A 129 34.98 5.65 -37.89
C ARG A 129 34.49 6.52 -39.04
N SER A 130 35.13 7.66 -39.25
CA SER A 130 34.83 8.57 -40.35
C SER A 130 35.06 7.90 -41.71
N ARG A 131 34.24 8.25 -42.69
CA ARG A 131 34.28 7.63 -44.02
C ARG A 131 34.13 8.68 -45.10
N VAL A 132 34.82 8.44 -46.22
CA VAL A 132 34.61 9.21 -47.44
C VAL A 132 33.81 8.35 -48.40
N GLY A 133 32.78 8.92 -48.99
CA GLY A 133 32.08 8.29 -50.10
C GLY A 133 31.76 9.28 -51.18
N ILE A 134 31.49 8.77 -52.36
CA ILE A 134 31.23 9.59 -53.54
C ILE A 134 29.75 9.53 -53.86
N VAL A 135 29.14 10.69 -54.04
CA VAL A 135 27.75 10.87 -54.44
C VAL A 135 27.69 11.22 -55.91
N LYS A 136 26.99 10.40 -56.70
CA LYS A 136 26.78 10.59 -58.15
C LYS A 136 25.29 10.59 -58.48
N GLY A 137 24.95 11.22 -59.62
CA GLY A 137 23.62 11.11 -60.22
C GLY A 137 22.54 11.98 -59.55
N LEU A 138 22.91 13.04 -58.83
CA LEU A 138 21.95 14.08 -58.46
C LEU A 138 21.71 14.98 -59.68
N SER A 139 20.55 14.84 -60.31
CA SER A 139 20.07 15.81 -61.30
C SER A 139 19.62 17.10 -60.60
N SER A 140 19.95 18.27 -61.16
CA SER A 140 19.42 19.56 -60.74
C SER A 140 17.89 19.44 -60.59
N ALA A 141 17.38 19.72 -59.38
CA ALA A 141 15.96 19.67 -59.13
C ALA A 141 15.29 20.76 -59.96
N GLN A 142 14.51 20.38 -60.98
CA GLN A 142 13.57 21.30 -61.60
C GLN A 142 12.58 21.76 -60.53
N ASP A 143 12.36 23.06 -60.42
CA ASP A 143 11.47 23.66 -59.44
C ASP A 143 10.02 23.32 -59.79
N THR A 144 9.56 22.16 -59.32
CA THR A 144 8.20 21.65 -59.54
C THR A 144 7.16 22.27 -58.60
N GLY A 145 7.58 23.13 -57.66
CA GLY A 145 6.71 23.69 -56.61
C GLY A 145 6.20 22.66 -55.58
N ALA A 146 6.55 21.38 -55.71
CA ALA A 146 6.12 20.31 -54.82
C ALA A 146 7.02 20.21 -53.57
N ARG A 147 6.41 20.10 -52.38
CA ARG A 147 7.14 19.92 -51.12
C ARG A 147 7.79 18.52 -51.08
N PRO A 148 9.07 18.40 -50.68
CA PRO A 148 9.74 17.11 -50.59
C PRO A 148 9.12 16.23 -49.48
N SER A 149 9.12 14.92 -49.67
CA SER A 149 8.65 13.96 -48.67
C SER A 149 9.52 14.01 -47.42
N ALA A 150 8.94 14.32 -46.26
CA ALA A 150 9.65 14.31 -44.99
C ALA A 150 9.80 12.88 -44.44
N VAL A 151 10.99 12.54 -43.97
CA VAL A 151 11.31 11.28 -43.25
C VAL A 151 12.06 11.64 -41.97
N GLY A 152 11.99 10.80 -40.93
CA GLY A 152 12.71 11.07 -39.68
C GLY A 152 12.05 10.56 -38.40
N TRP A 153 10.83 10.03 -38.48
CA TRP A 153 10.19 9.38 -37.34
C TRP A 153 11.06 8.22 -36.81
N GLU A 154 11.41 8.29 -35.53
CA GLU A 154 12.14 7.22 -34.85
C GLU A 154 11.25 5.98 -34.76
N LYS A 155 11.84 4.80 -35.01
CA LYS A 155 11.14 3.54 -34.82
C LYS A 155 11.15 3.17 -33.32
N ASN A 156 10.08 2.57 -32.85
CA ASN A 156 10.08 1.90 -31.55
C ASN A 156 10.99 0.65 -31.57
N PRO A 157 11.28 0.02 -30.41
CA PRO A 157 12.11 -1.20 -30.37
C PRO A 157 11.58 -2.36 -31.24
N GLN A 158 10.28 -2.35 -31.60
CA GLN A 158 9.65 -3.32 -32.50
C GLN A 158 9.77 -2.93 -33.99
N GLY A 159 10.56 -1.90 -34.32
CA GLY A 159 10.81 -1.46 -35.69
C GLY A 159 9.65 -0.71 -36.36
N LYS A 160 8.58 -0.38 -35.62
CA LYS A 160 7.40 0.33 -36.12
C LYS A 160 7.52 1.84 -35.88
N LEU A 161 6.97 2.63 -36.80
CA LEU A 161 6.84 4.09 -36.64
C LEU A 161 5.65 4.38 -35.73
N ALA A 162 5.89 4.29 -34.42
CA ALA A 162 4.89 4.48 -33.37
C ALA A 162 5.50 5.20 -32.16
N PRO A 163 4.73 5.97 -31.39
CA PRO A 163 5.23 6.67 -30.22
C PRO A 163 5.72 5.68 -29.15
N ARG A 164 6.73 6.10 -28.37
CA ARG A 164 7.17 5.39 -27.17
C ARG A 164 6.42 5.96 -25.97
N MET A 165 5.78 5.08 -25.20
CA MET A 165 5.09 5.43 -23.95
C MET A 165 5.87 4.83 -22.78
N ALA A 166 6.13 5.62 -21.74
CA ALA A 166 6.78 5.17 -20.52
C ALA A 166 5.95 5.60 -19.30
N ASP A 167 5.70 4.67 -18.36
CA ASP A 167 5.10 5.00 -17.07
C ASP A 167 6.22 5.40 -16.10
N LEU A 168 6.29 6.70 -15.80
CA LEU A 168 7.26 7.26 -14.86
C LEU A 168 6.68 7.40 -13.45
N ALA A 169 5.40 7.05 -13.24
CA ALA A 169 4.76 7.18 -11.94
C ALA A 169 5.48 6.39 -10.83
N PRO A 170 6.04 5.18 -11.04
CA PRO A 170 6.79 4.47 -10.00
C PRO A 170 8.00 5.24 -9.46
N THR A 171 8.56 6.19 -10.23
CA THR A 171 9.75 6.97 -9.85
C THR A 171 9.46 8.45 -9.59
N MET A 172 8.30 8.96 -10.03
CA MET A 172 7.97 10.39 -9.98
C MET A 172 6.68 10.72 -9.22
N ASP A 173 5.78 9.76 -9.01
CA ASP A 173 4.57 10.01 -8.20
C ASP A 173 4.91 9.91 -6.71
N PRO A 174 4.81 11.01 -5.94
CA PRO A 174 5.14 10.99 -4.51
C PRO A 174 4.34 9.96 -3.71
N LYS A 175 3.11 9.64 -4.12
CA LYS A 175 2.28 8.64 -3.44
C LYS A 175 2.84 7.23 -3.63
N ARG A 176 3.17 6.87 -4.88
CA ARG A 176 3.79 5.58 -5.19
C ARG A 176 5.18 5.45 -4.57
N LEU A 177 5.95 6.54 -4.52
CA LEU A 177 7.24 6.56 -3.84
C LEU A 177 7.08 6.30 -2.33
N ALA A 178 6.10 6.92 -1.68
CA ALA A 178 5.80 6.66 -0.27
C ALA A 178 5.36 5.22 -0.03
N GLU A 179 4.48 4.66 -0.87
CA GLU A 179 4.08 3.24 -0.82
C GLU A 179 5.27 2.29 -0.93
N GLN A 180 6.15 2.51 -1.92
CA GLN A 180 7.37 1.70 -2.09
C GLN A 180 8.32 1.83 -0.90
N ALA A 181 8.48 3.02 -0.33
CA ALA A 181 9.36 3.25 0.82
C ALA A 181 8.87 2.53 2.08
N VAL A 182 7.55 2.54 2.35
CA VAL A 182 6.94 1.80 3.45
C VAL A 182 7.13 0.30 3.27
N ASP A 183 6.87 -0.22 2.06
CA ASP A 183 7.03 -1.65 1.77
C ASP A 183 8.47 -2.10 1.84
N LEU A 184 9.41 -1.24 1.44
CA LEU A 184 10.83 -1.51 1.56
C LEU A 184 11.26 -1.66 3.02
N ASN A 185 10.75 -0.82 3.93
CA ASN A 185 11.07 -0.91 5.36
C ASN A 185 10.68 -2.29 5.94
N LEU A 186 9.47 -2.76 5.64
CA LEU A 186 9.01 -4.09 6.06
C LEU A 186 9.81 -5.21 5.40
N LYS A 187 10.10 -5.11 4.10
CA LYS A 187 10.96 -6.07 3.38
C LYS A 187 12.36 -6.15 3.96
N LEU A 188 12.91 -5.06 4.48
CA LEU A 188 14.20 -5.06 5.17
C LEU A 188 14.17 -5.88 6.47
N MET A 189 13.07 -5.86 7.24
CA MET A 189 12.91 -6.75 8.40
C MET A 189 12.99 -8.22 7.97
N ARG A 190 12.29 -8.57 6.89
CA ARG A 190 12.33 -9.92 6.32
C ARG A 190 13.72 -10.31 5.85
N TRP A 191 14.36 -9.49 5.03
CA TRP A 191 15.66 -9.83 4.42
C TRP A 191 16.82 -9.83 5.41
N ARG A 192 16.79 -8.99 6.45
CA ARG A 192 17.90 -8.85 7.39
C ARG A 192 17.76 -9.72 8.63
N ILE A 193 16.54 -9.96 9.11
CA ILE A 193 16.30 -10.53 10.44
C ILE A 193 15.47 -11.82 10.34
N LEU A 194 14.32 -11.78 9.67
CA LEU A 194 13.35 -12.89 9.65
C LEU A 194 12.92 -13.27 8.22
N PRO A 195 13.71 -14.07 7.48
CA PRO A 195 13.41 -14.42 6.07
C PRO A 195 12.05 -15.11 5.84
N GLU A 196 11.59 -15.85 6.85
CA GLU A 196 10.33 -16.59 6.86
C GLU A 196 9.09 -15.70 7.10
N LEU A 197 9.28 -14.42 7.45
CA LEU A 197 8.19 -13.47 7.69
C LEU A 197 7.34 -13.26 6.44
N ASP A 198 6.06 -13.63 6.52
CA ASP A 198 5.07 -13.41 5.47
C ASP A 198 4.42 -12.02 5.61
N LEU A 199 5.02 -11.05 4.94
CA LEU A 199 4.53 -9.67 4.90
C LEU A 199 3.24 -9.53 4.07
N GLU A 200 3.03 -10.37 3.06
CA GLU A 200 1.86 -10.27 2.19
C GLU A 200 0.59 -10.68 2.94
N ARG A 201 0.69 -11.72 3.78
CA ARG A 201 -0.40 -12.12 4.67
C ARG A 201 -0.82 -10.99 5.62
N VAL A 202 0.15 -10.26 6.18
CA VAL A 202 -0.13 -9.09 7.03
C VAL A 202 -0.76 -7.95 6.21
N SER A 203 -0.17 -7.58 5.08
CA SER A 203 -0.66 -6.45 4.27
C SER A 203 -2.07 -6.65 3.72
N ASN A 204 -2.41 -7.89 3.35
CA ASN A 204 -3.71 -8.27 2.78
C ASN A 204 -4.81 -8.45 3.83
N THR A 205 -4.47 -8.52 5.12
CA THR A 205 -5.45 -8.68 6.20
C THR A 205 -6.36 -7.46 6.27
N ARG A 206 -7.68 -7.67 6.31
CA ARG A 206 -8.68 -6.60 6.46
C ARG A 206 -9.10 -6.49 7.92
N CYS A 207 -8.85 -5.34 8.53
CA CYS A 207 -9.11 -5.09 9.95
C CYS A 207 -10.33 -4.19 10.16
N LEU A 208 -11.31 -4.68 10.92
CA LEU A 208 -12.45 -3.92 11.39
C LEU A 208 -12.21 -3.45 12.83
N LEU A 209 -12.17 -2.14 13.04
CA LEU A 209 -11.95 -1.50 14.33
C LEU A 209 -13.28 -0.96 14.88
N LEU A 210 -13.84 -1.66 15.86
CA LEU A 210 -15.07 -1.26 16.54
C LEU A 210 -14.72 -0.30 17.67
N GLY A 211 -14.67 0.98 17.34
CA GLY A 211 -14.23 2.06 18.21
C GLY A 211 -13.11 2.86 17.55
N ALA A 212 -13.32 4.17 17.41
CA ALA A 212 -12.34 5.15 16.95
C ALA A 212 -11.85 6.03 18.12
N GLY A 213 -11.93 5.50 19.34
CA GLY A 213 -11.40 6.13 20.55
C GLY A 213 -9.88 5.98 20.69
N THR A 214 -9.39 6.05 21.94
CA THR A 214 -7.95 6.01 22.25
C THR A 214 -7.31 4.74 21.69
N LEU A 215 -7.90 3.57 21.96
CA LEU A 215 -7.43 2.28 21.46
C LEU A 215 -7.48 2.20 19.92
N GLY A 216 -8.62 2.55 19.32
CA GLY A 216 -8.81 2.52 17.86
C GLY A 216 -7.73 3.29 17.11
N CYS A 217 -7.40 4.49 17.59
CA CYS A 217 -6.37 5.32 16.99
C CYS A 217 -4.96 4.69 17.06
N TYR A 218 -4.57 4.13 18.20
CA TYR A 218 -3.26 3.50 18.36
C TYR A 218 -3.17 2.17 17.61
N VAL A 219 -4.21 1.33 17.66
CA VAL A 219 -4.28 0.07 16.90
C VAL A 219 -4.17 0.36 15.41
N ALA A 220 -4.91 1.33 14.87
CA ALA A 220 -4.84 1.68 13.45
C ALA A 220 -3.44 2.13 13.02
N ARG A 221 -2.76 2.95 13.84
CA ARG A 221 -1.36 3.35 13.56
C ARG A 221 -0.40 2.17 13.58
N GLY A 222 -0.57 1.23 14.53
CA GLY A 222 0.23 0.00 14.59
C GLY A 222 -0.01 -0.90 13.37
N LEU A 223 -1.26 -1.13 12.99
CA LEU A 223 -1.63 -1.92 11.82
C LEU A 223 -1.05 -1.30 10.52
N MET A 224 -1.18 0.01 10.36
CA MET A 224 -0.61 0.73 9.21
C MET A 224 0.93 0.62 9.17
N ALA A 225 1.60 0.66 10.32
CA ALA A 225 3.05 0.47 10.41
C ALA A 225 3.47 -0.96 9.98
N TRP A 226 2.65 -1.97 10.28
CA TRP A 226 2.81 -3.34 9.80
C TRP A 226 2.41 -3.55 8.33
N GLY A 227 1.99 -2.49 7.63
CA GLY A 227 1.65 -2.54 6.21
C GLY A 227 0.22 -2.97 5.90
N VAL A 228 -0.64 -3.12 6.91
CA VAL A 228 -2.08 -3.42 6.71
C VAL A 228 -2.71 -2.33 5.86
N ARG A 229 -3.36 -2.72 4.76
CA ARG A 229 -3.92 -1.78 3.79
C ARG A 229 -5.39 -1.45 4.02
N THR A 230 -6.18 -2.39 4.52
CA THR A 230 -7.64 -2.20 4.67
C THR A 230 -8.01 -2.07 6.14
N ILE A 231 -8.43 -0.87 6.55
CA ILE A 231 -8.80 -0.56 7.93
C ILE A 231 -10.15 0.16 7.93
N THR A 232 -11.15 -0.46 8.53
CA THR A 232 -12.50 0.12 8.63
C THR A 232 -12.80 0.49 10.07
N PHE A 233 -13.20 1.73 10.31
CA PHE A 233 -13.61 2.22 11.63
C PHE A 233 -15.13 2.20 11.79
N VAL A 234 -15.59 1.85 12.98
CA VAL A 234 -16.99 1.94 13.40
C VAL A 234 -17.07 2.70 14.71
N ASP A 235 -17.73 3.86 14.72
CA ASP A 235 -17.90 4.68 15.93
C ASP A 235 -19.05 5.68 15.74
N SER A 236 -19.98 5.76 16.68
CA SER A 236 -21.14 6.67 16.61
C SER A 236 -20.87 8.07 17.18
N ALA A 237 -19.73 8.29 17.84
CA ALA A 237 -19.45 9.54 18.52
C ALA A 237 -18.78 10.58 17.62
N ARG A 238 -18.74 11.82 18.12
CA ARG A 238 -18.07 12.97 17.48
C ARG A 238 -16.81 13.33 18.25
N VAL A 239 -15.81 13.88 17.56
CA VAL A 239 -14.55 14.34 18.15
C VAL A 239 -14.83 15.49 19.12
N SER A 240 -14.33 15.40 20.35
CA SER A 240 -14.43 16.48 21.36
C SER A 240 -13.07 17.03 21.76
N PHE A 241 -13.02 18.25 22.32
CA PHE A 241 -11.77 18.97 22.62
C PHE A 241 -10.74 18.20 23.47
N SER A 242 -11.18 17.31 24.35
CA SER A 242 -10.27 16.50 25.17
C SER A 242 -9.63 15.34 24.39
N ASN A 243 -10.13 15.02 23.19
CA ASN A 243 -9.78 13.82 22.45
C ASN A 243 -8.39 13.88 21.80
N PRO A 244 -7.98 14.95 21.08
CA PRO A 244 -6.73 14.96 20.30
C PRO A 244 -5.47 14.61 21.10
N VAL A 245 -5.41 14.98 22.39
CA VAL A 245 -4.24 14.68 23.24
C VAL A 245 -4.08 13.20 23.59
N ARG A 246 -5.14 12.40 23.45
CA ARG A 246 -5.13 10.95 23.73
C ARG A 246 -5.46 10.08 22.53
N GLN A 247 -6.10 10.65 21.49
CA GLN A 247 -6.54 9.97 20.27
C GLN A 247 -5.70 10.48 19.09
N PRO A 248 -4.57 9.83 18.77
CA PRO A 248 -3.54 10.37 17.87
C PRO A 248 -3.93 10.39 16.37
N LEU A 249 -5.20 10.20 16.05
CA LEU A 249 -5.73 10.43 14.71
C LEU A 249 -6.54 11.71 14.60
N PHE A 250 -6.77 12.46 15.68
CA PHE A 250 -7.55 13.70 15.64
C PHE A 250 -6.68 14.92 15.93
N THR A 251 -7.04 16.05 15.32
CA THR A 251 -6.42 17.35 15.61
C THR A 251 -7.41 18.28 16.30
N PHE A 252 -6.92 19.43 16.76
CA PHE A 252 -7.78 20.49 17.31
C PHE A 252 -8.86 20.93 16.33
N GLU A 253 -8.53 21.04 15.03
CA GLU A 253 -9.47 21.46 13.98
C GLU A 253 -10.65 20.49 13.83
N ASP A 254 -10.44 19.21 14.10
CA ASP A 254 -11.50 18.20 14.02
C ASP A 254 -12.56 18.34 15.13
N CYS A 255 -12.28 19.16 16.16
CA CYS A 255 -13.19 19.44 17.27
C CYS A 255 -14.13 20.63 17.02
N LEU A 256 -13.82 21.45 16.01
CA LEU A 256 -14.59 22.67 15.69
C LEU A 256 -15.97 22.31 15.12
N ASP A 257 -16.90 23.28 15.11
CA ASP A 257 -18.25 23.14 14.54
C ASP A 257 -19.06 21.94 15.09
N GLY A 258 -18.94 21.69 16.39
CA GLY A 258 -19.60 20.57 17.07
C GLY A 258 -18.91 19.22 16.88
N GLY A 259 -17.68 19.22 16.35
CA GLY A 259 -16.83 18.06 16.18
C GLY A 259 -17.21 17.22 14.97
N LYS A 260 -16.22 16.66 14.28
CA LYS A 260 -16.45 15.73 13.17
C LYS A 260 -16.89 14.34 13.67
N PRO A 261 -17.64 13.57 12.88
CA PRO A 261 -17.88 12.14 13.15
C PRO A 261 -16.56 11.37 13.28
N LYS A 262 -16.37 10.62 14.37
CA LYS A 262 -15.07 10.02 14.70
C LYS A 262 -14.61 8.98 13.69
N ALA A 263 -15.49 8.10 13.25
CA ALA A 263 -15.12 7.00 12.37
C ALA A 263 -14.59 7.52 11.02
N GLU A 264 -15.35 8.41 10.39
CA GLU A 264 -15.00 9.04 9.12
C GLU A 264 -13.75 9.91 9.26
N CYS A 265 -13.67 10.73 10.32
CA CYS A 265 -12.51 11.57 10.59
C CYS A 265 -11.23 10.75 10.81
N ALA A 266 -11.31 9.63 11.53
CA ALA A 266 -10.18 8.73 11.74
C ALA A 266 -9.68 8.13 10.42
N ALA A 267 -10.60 7.69 9.55
CA ALA A 267 -10.26 7.16 8.24
C ALA A 267 -9.62 8.21 7.32
N GLU A 268 -10.14 9.45 7.32
CA GLU A 268 -9.56 10.57 6.58
C GLU A 268 -8.15 10.91 7.06
N ASN A 269 -7.96 11.03 8.38
CA ASN A 269 -6.67 11.36 8.95
C ASN A 269 -5.65 10.23 8.78
N LEU A 270 -6.08 8.96 8.75
CA LEU A 270 -5.19 7.84 8.41
C LEU A 270 -4.70 7.93 6.95
N LYS A 271 -5.58 8.28 6.01
CA LYS A 271 -5.20 8.53 4.59
C LYS A 271 -4.26 9.71 4.41
N LYS A 272 -4.35 10.72 5.28
CA LYS A 272 -3.39 11.85 5.30
C LYS A 272 -2.00 11.40 5.72
N ILE A 273 -1.90 10.42 6.64
CA ILE A 273 -0.62 9.85 7.07
C ILE A 273 -0.02 8.97 5.96
N PHE A 274 -0.82 8.07 5.40
CA PHE A 274 -0.39 7.18 4.33
C PHE A 274 -1.47 7.04 3.25
N PRO A 275 -1.31 7.68 2.07
CA PRO A 275 -2.31 7.67 1.01
C PRO A 275 -2.63 6.28 0.42
N GLY A 276 -1.74 5.30 0.58
CA GLY A 276 -1.93 3.93 0.11
C GLY A 276 -2.83 3.07 1.02
N VAL A 277 -3.34 3.61 2.14
CA VAL A 277 -4.31 2.91 2.99
C VAL A 277 -5.72 3.02 2.40
N ASN A 278 -6.40 1.88 2.30
CA ASN A 278 -7.84 1.80 2.07
C ASN A 278 -8.58 1.90 3.41
N ALA A 279 -8.72 3.13 3.93
CA ALA A 279 -9.45 3.39 5.17
C ALA A 279 -10.90 3.85 4.92
N THR A 280 -11.85 3.30 5.66
CA THR A 280 -13.27 3.74 5.64
C THR A 280 -13.77 3.93 7.07
N GLY A 281 -14.81 4.76 7.24
CA GLY A 281 -15.42 5.03 8.53
C GLY A 281 -16.94 4.94 8.42
N HIS A 282 -17.58 4.33 9.41
CA HIS A 282 -19.03 4.20 9.51
C HIS A 282 -19.51 4.72 10.87
N SER A 283 -20.28 5.80 10.85
CA SER A 283 -21.03 6.26 12.02
C SER A 283 -22.19 5.31 12.34
N LEU A 284 -21.96 4.43 13.32
CA LEU A 284 -22.83 3.31 13.64
C LEU A 284 -22.82 3.04 15.16
N SER A 285 -24.00 2.87 15.74
CA SER A 285 -24.12 2.47 17.15
C SER A 285 -24.17 0.95 17.29
N ILE A 286 -23.49 0.41 18.31
CA ILE A 286 -23.54 -1.02 18.63
C ILE A 286 -24.51 -1.18 19.80
N PRO A 287 -25.60 -1.94 19.64
CA PRO A 287 -26.56 -2.15 20.73
C PRO A 287 -25.91 -2.88 21.90
N MET A 288 -26.29 -2.48 23.11
CA MET A 288 -25.70 -2.95 24.36
C MET A 288 -26.74 -3.79 25.10
N PRO A 289 -26.42 -5.05 25.48
CA PRO A 289 -27.28 -5.83 26.35
C PRO A 289 -27.66 -5.09 27.64
N GLY A 290 -28.87 -5.32 28.13
CA GLY A 290 -29.44 -4.65 29.30
C GLY A 290 -29.85 -3.19 29.11
N HIS A 291 -29.72 -2.63 27.89
CA HIS A 291 -30.16 -1.29 27.56
C HIS A 291 -31.32 -1.35 26.55
N PRO A 292 -32.57 -1.11 26.98
CA PRO A 292 -33.74 -1.24 26.12
C PRO A 292 -33.66 -0.37 24.87
N ILE A 293 -34.00 -0.96 23.72
CA ILE A 293 -34.02 -0.24 22.45
C ILE A 293 -35.33 0.55 22.39
N GLN A 294 -35.22 1.88 22.30
CA GLN A 294 -36.40 2.74 22.17
C GLN A 294 -37.21 2.37 20.93
N THR A 295 -38.54 2.31 21.06
CA THR A 295 -39.45 1.89 19.99
C THR A 295 -39.24 2.65 18.68
N ALA A 296 -38.94 3.95 18.75
CA ALA A 296 -38.66 4.79 17.58
C ALA A 296 -37.36 4.43 16.84
N SER A 297 -36.40 3.80 17.53
CA SER A 297 -35.06 3.51 17.03
C SER A 297 -34.89 2.05 16.59
N ILE A 298 -35.92 1.21 16.74
CA ILE A 298 -35.88 -0.23 16.41
C ILE A 298 -35.44 -0.46 14.95
N GLU A 299 -36.09 0.21 13.99
CA GLU A 299 -35.78 0.02 12.57
C GLU A 299 -34.36 0.49 12.20
N GLN A 300 -33.89 1.57 12.81
CA GLN A 300 -32.51 2.04 12.61
C GLN A 300 -31.51 1.06 13.23
N THR A 301 -31.76 0.61 14.46
CA THR A 301 -30.88 -0.35 15.17
C THR A 301 -30.81 -1.67 14.41
N LYS A 302 -31.91 -2.12 13.80
CA LYS A 302 -31.93 -3.32 12.96
C LYS A 302 -31.06 -3.17 11.71
N LYS A 303 -31.14 -2.02 11.04
CA LYS A 303 -30.24 -1.71 9.89
C LYS A 303 -28.78 -1.62 10.33
N ASP A 304 -28.54 -1.04 11.49
CA ASP A 304 -27.22 -0.89 12.09
C ASP A 304 -26.58 -2.25 12.38
N VAL A 305 -27.34 -3.17 13.00
CA VAL A 305 -26.91 -4.56 13.23
C VAL A 305 -26.62 -5.28 11.91
N ALA A 306 -27.49 -5.16 10.91
CA ALA A 306 -27.26 -5.77 9.59
C ALA A 306 -26.00 -5.22 8.89
N LEU A 307 -25.75 -3.91 8.98
CA LEU A 307 -24.53 -3.31 8.46
C LEU A 307 -23.30 -3.81 9.23
N LEU A 308 -23.38 -3.91 10.56
CA LEU A 308 -22.30 -4.48 11.37
C LEU A 308 -21.97 -5.91 10.94
N GLU A 309 -22.98 -6.75 10.68
CA GLU A 309 -22.76 -8.12 10.19
C GLU A 309 -22.07 -8.14 8.83
N GLN A 310 -22.50 -7.28 7.88
CA GLN A 310 -21.84 -7.15 6.58
C GLN A 310 -20.38 -6.70 6.70
N LEU A 311 -20.10 -5.79 7.64
CA LEU A 311 -18.74 -5.37 7.93
C LEU A 311 -17.93 -6.53 8.52
N VAL A 312 -18.49 -7.30 9.46
CA VAL A 312 -17.81 -8.50 9.99
C VAL A 312 -17.53 -9.53 8.90
N ASP A 313 -18.48 -9.78 7.99
CA ASP A 313 -18.32 -10.73 6.89
C ASP A 313 -17.20 -10.32 5.92
N SER A 314 -17.11 -9.02 5.62
CA SER A 314 -16.14 -8.44 4.69
C SER A 314 -14.74 -8.23 5.28
N HIS A 315 -14.51 -8.53 6.56
CA HIS A 315 -13.21 -8.37 7.23
C HIS A 315 -12.69 -9.70 7.79
N ASP A 316 -11.37 -9.77 8.01
CA ASP A 316 -10.69 -10.98 8.47
C ASP A 316 -10.48 -10.95 10.00
N VAL A 317 -10.21 -9.75 10.52
CA VAL A 317 -9.96 -9.50 11.95
C VAL A 317 -10.89 -8.43 12.48
N ILE A 318 -11.46 -8.67 13.65
CA ILE A 318 -12.32 -7.75 14.39
C ILE A 318 -11.60 -7.32 15.65
N PHE A 319 -11.52 -6.01 15.90
CA PHE A 319 -11.04 -5.44 17.14
C PHE A 319 -12.21 -4.76 17.88
N PRO A 320 -12.77 -5.39 18.93
CA PRO A 320 -13.69 -4.74 19.85
C PRO A 320 -12.91 -3.77 20.75
N LEU A 321 -12.95 -2.48 20.42
CA LEU A 321 -12.18 -1.40 21.08
C LEU A 321 -13.09 -0.35 21.72
N LYS A 322 -14.33 -0.76 22.05
CA LYS A 322 -15.33 0.08 22.70
C LYS A 322 -15.06 0.20 24.20
N ASP A 323 -15.64 1.25 24.76
CA ASP A 323 -15.37 1.72 26.10
C ASP A 323 -16.15 0.99 27.20
N SER A 324 -17.00 0.01 26.85
CA SER A 324 -17.81 -0.74 27.81
C SER A 324 -17.77 -2.23 27.54
N ARG A 325 -18.17 -3.02 28.53
CA ARG A 325 -18.23 -4.47 28.42
C ARG A 325 -19.39 -4.91 27.52
N GLU A 326 -20.56 -4.33 27.69
CA GLU A 326 -21.81 -4.69 27.01
C GLU A 326 -21.65 -4.56 25.50
N SER A 327 -21.02 -3.47 25.06
CA SER A 327 -20.76 -3.18 23.64
C SER A 327 -19.79 -4.16 22.97
N ARG A 328 -19.08 -5.00 23.72
CA ARG A 328 -18.20 -6.07 23.20
C ARG A 328 -18.90 -7.42 23.07
N SER A 329 -20.08 -7.58 23.66
CA SER A 329 -20.85 -8.84 23.64
C SER A 329 -21.21 -9.24 22.20
N LEU A 330 -21.91 -8.36 21.47
CA LEU A 330 -22.36 -8.65 20.11
C LEU A 330 -21.20 -8.93 19.14
N PRO A 331 -20.11 -8.13 19.09
CA PRO A 331 -18.94 -8.46 18.28
C PRO A 331 -18.29 -9.81 18.63
N THR A 332 -18.33 -10.22 19.89
CA THR A 332 -17.81 -11.51 20.34
C THR A 332 -18.65 -12.66 19.78
N VAL A 333 -19.98 -12.55 19.86
CA VAL A 333 -20.92 -13.53 19.29
C VAL A 333 -20.71 -13.64 17.77
N MET A 334 -20.71 -12.50 17.06
CA MET A 334 -20.53 -12.47 15.61
C MET A 334 -19.19 -13.08 15.18
N GLY A 335 -18.10 -12.75 15.88
CA GLY A 335 -16.78 -13.27 15.57
C GLY A 335 -16.67 -14.78 15.78
N ALA A 336 -17.24 -15.30 16.87
CA ALA A 336 -17.26 -16.72 17.16
C ALA A 336 -18.11 -17.51 16.15
N ALA A 337 -19.32 -17.03 15.85
CA ALA A 337 -20.25 -17.66 14.90
C ALA A 337 -19.67 -17.70 13.47
N LYS A 338 -19.09 -16.58 13.02
CA LYS A 338 -18.56 -16.42 11.65
C LYS A 338 -17.10 -16.86 11.49
N GLY A 339 -16.48 -17.44 12.54
CA GLY A 339 -15.11 -17.95 12.50
C GLY A 339 -14.04 -16.88 12.26
N LYS A 340 -14.26 -15.65 12.74
CA LYS A 340 -13.35 -14.51 12.55
C LYS A 340 -12.31 -14.43 13.66
N ILE A 341 -11.16 -13.84 13.37
CA ILE A 341 -10.18 -13.52 14.41
C ILE A 341 -10.71 -12.33 15.21
N VAL A 342 -10.87 -12.48 16.52
CA VAL A 342 -11.27 -11.39 17.41
C VAL A 342 -10.13 -11.04 18.35
N MET A 343 -9.69 -9.79 18.30
CA MET A 343 -8.61 -9.23 19.11
C MET A 343 -9.19 -8.20 20.09
N ASN A 344 -9.54 -8.66 21.28
CA ASN A 344 -10.17 -7.83 22.30
C ASN A 344 -9.13 -7.07 23.12
N VAL A 345 -9.35 -5.78 23.34
CA VAL A 345 -8.48 -4.92 24.14
C VAL A 345 -9.32 -4.14 25.14
N ALA A 346 -8.94 -4.22 26.42
CA ALA A 346 -9.63 -3.59 27.52
C ALA A 346 -8.64 -2.83 28.42
N LEU A 347 -9.12 -1.72 29.00
CA LEU A 347 -8.32 -0.85 29.85
C LEU A 347 -9.00 -0.67 31.20
N GLY A 348 -8.23 -0.78 32.28
CA GLY A 348 -8.51 -0.18 33.58
C GLY A 348 -7.67 1.07 33.78
N PHE A 349 -7.61 1.57 35.02
CA PHE A 349 -6.84 2.77 35.34
C PHE A 349 -5.33 2.61 35.07
N ASP A 350 -4.71 1.56 35.61
CA ASP A 350 -3.29 1.23 35.49
C ASP A 350 -3.03 -0.19 34.95
N THR A 351 -4.10 -0.90 34.54
CA THR A 351 -4.06 -2.29 34.05
C THR A 351 -4.68 -2.41 32.67
N PHE A 352 -4.19 -3.34 31.86
CA PHE A 352 -4.78 -3.64 30.55
C PHE A 352 -4.93 -5.14 30.34
N LEU A 353 -5.88 -5.50 29.47
CA LEU A 353 -6.05 -6.84 28.94
C LEU A 353 -6.01 -6.78 27.42
N VAL A 354 -5.20 -7.65 26.81
CA VAL A 354 -5.23 -7.96 25.39
C VAL A 354 -5.49 -9.45 25.26
N MET A 355 -6.46 -9.86 24.46
CA MET A 355 -6.72 -11.27 24.23
C MET A 355 -7.25 -11.57 22.84
N ARG A 356 -6.95 -12.78 22.37
CA ARG A 356 -7.55 -13.34 21.16
C ARG A 356 -8.64 -14.34 21.53
N HIS A 357 -9.75 -14.36 20.79
CA HIS A 357 -10.78 -15.36 21.00
C HIS A 357 -10.50 -16.61 20.16
N SER A 358 -11.08 -17.74 20.57
CA SER A 358 -11.19 -18.93 19.71
C SER A 358 -12.44 -18.84 18.83
N VAL A 359 -12.51 -19.72 17.84
CA VAL A 359 -13.68 -19.91 16.97
C VAL A 359 -14.66 -20.91 17.60
N ARG A 360 -15.87 -21.02 17.04
CA ARG A 360 -16.85 -22.03 17.45
C ARG A 360 -16.30 -23.46 17.35
N LYS A 361 -16.88 -24.38 18.13
CA LYS A 361 -16.37 -25.75 18.36
C LYS A 361 -16.08 -26.52 17.07
N GLU A 362 -16.95 -26.35 16.09
CA GLU A 362 -16.94 -27.05 14.80
C GLU A 362 -15.82 -26.56 13.88
N LEU A 363 -15.37 -25.32 14.08
CA LEU A 363 -14.25 -24.71 13.35
C LEU A 363 -12.92 -24.83 14.11
N ALA A 364 -12.99 -25.13 15.42
CA ALA A 364 -11.85 -25.20 16.30
C ALA A 364 -11.05 -26.49 16.05
N LYS A 365 -9.71 -26.36 16.05
CA LYS A 365 -8.79 -27.50 16.05
C LYS A 365 -8.06 -27.54 17.39
N GLY A 366 -8.32 -28.55 18.21
CA GLY A 366 -7.71 -28.71 19.55
C GLY A 366 -8.46 -27.97 20.66
N ASP A 367 -7.74 -27.57 21.70
CA ASP A 367 -8.29 -26.89 22.89
C ASP A 367 -8.94 -25.54 22.53
N ARG A 368 -10.23 -25.38 22.82
CA ARG A 368 -10.95 -24.12 22.60
C ARG A 368 -10.58 -23.08 23.68
N LEU A 369 -9.99 -21.97 23.25
CA LEU A 369 -9.68 -20.83 24.13
C LEU A 369 -10.96 -20.03 24.44
N GLY A 370 -11.04 -19.50 25.67
CA GLY A 370 -12.18 -18.67 26.08
C GLY A 370 -12.25 -17.33 25.34
N CYS A 371 -13.45 -16.78 25.20
CA CYS A 371 -13.63 -15.39 24.76
C CYS A 371 -13.58 -14.42 25.95
N TYR A 372 -13.73 -13.12 25.70
CA TYR A 372 -13.82 -12.11 26.75
C TYR A 372 -14.88 -12.45 27.81
N CYS A 373 -16.05 -12.90 27.38
CA CYS A 373 -17.17 -13.28 28.25
C CYS A 373 -17.00 -14.63 28.99
N CYS A 374 -15.98 -15.45 28.66
CA CYS A 374 -15.74 -16.72 29.36
C CYS A 374 -15.05 -16.53 30.71
N ASN A 375 -14.27 -15.46 30.87
CA ASN A 375 -13.40 -15.27 32.03
C ASN A 375 -14.09 -14.48 33.15
N ASP A 376 -15.40 -14.24 33.02
CA ASP A 376 -16.21 -13.53 33.98
C ASP A 376 -17.54 -14.28 34.11
N ILE A 377 -17.87 -14.69 35.34
CA ILE A 377 -19.03 -15.55 35.61
C ILE A 377 -20.33 -14.73 35.51
N VAL A 378 -20.27 -13.39 35.56
CA VAL A 378 -21.45 -12.51 35.48
C VAL A 378 -21.75 -12.18 34.01
N ALA A 379 -23.00 -12.09 33.56
CA ALA A 379 -23.28 -11.60 32.21
C ALA A 379 -23.02 -10.08 32.07
N PRO A 380 -22.80 -9.58 30.85
CA PRO A 380 -22.85 -8.14 30.60
C PRO A 380 -24.25 -7.59 30.90
N ALA A 381 -24.42 -6.96 32.05
CA ALA A 381 -25.59 -6.14 32.45
C ALA A 381 -25.19 -4.65 32.50
N ASP A 382 -26.12 -3.73 32.81
CA ASP A 382 -25.83 -2.29 32.89
C ASP A 382 -24.69 -1.98 33.86
N SER A 383 -23.48 -1.86 33.32
CA SER A 383 -22.27 -1.56 34.06
C SER A 383 -21.94 -0.07 34.04
N LEU A 384 -22.77 0.81 33.47
CA LEU A 384 -22.51 2.25 33.45
C LEU A 384 -22.71 2.88 34.83
N THR A 385 -23.30 2.14 35.77
CA THR A 385 -23.67 2.61 37.11
C THR A 385 -22.69 2.19 38.22
N ASP A 386 -21.87 1.11 38.10
CA ASP A 386 -21.24 0.55 39.32
C ASP A 386 -19.88 -0.25 39.29
N ARG A 387 -18.94 -0.15 38.32
CA ARG A 387 -17.64 -0.92 38.38
C ARG A 387 -16.42 -0.27 37.70
N THR A 388 -15.18 -0.55 38.14
CA THR A 388 -13.95 0.18 37.72
C THR A 388 -13.17 -0.34 36.49
N LEU A 389 -13.26 -1.63 36.14
CA LEU A 389 -12.59 -2.19 34.95
C LEU A 389 -13.57 -2.10 33.77
N ASP A 390 -13.15 -1.50 32.65
CA ASP A 390 -14.02 -1.09 31.53
C ASP A 390 -15.05 0.03 31.81
N GLN A 391 -15.02 0.71 32.95
CA GLN A 391 -15.66 2.02 33.02
C GLN A 391 -14.65 3.09 32.61
N MET A 392 -15.00 3.82 31.55
CA MET A 392 -14.37 5.09 31.18
C MET A 392 -12.91 4.96 30.70
N CYS A 393 -12.71 4.58 29.43
CA CYS A 393 -11.43 4.71 28.72
C CYS A 393 -10.85 6.15 28.69
N THR A 394 -11.56 7.13 29.25
CA THR A 394 -11.11 8.49 29.53
C THR A 394 -10.26 8.63 30.79
N VAL A 395 -10.43 7.78 31.81
CA VAL A 395 -9.74 7.87 33.11
C VAL A 395 -8.70 6.76 33.23
N THR A 396 -7.76 6.74 32.29
CA THR A 396 -6.65 5.76 32.26
C THR A 396 -5.32 6.48 32.22
N ARG A 397 -4.25 5.88 32.77
CA ARG A 397 -2.90 6.43 32.62
C ARG A 397 -2.55 6.56 31.13
N PRO A 398 -2.13 7.73 30.60
CA PRO A 398 -2.03 7.96 29.16
C PRO A 398 -1.16 6.99 28.36
N GLY A 399 -0.09 6.46 28.96
CA GLY A 399 0.80 5.48 28.31
C GLY A 399 0.22 4.06 28.20
N LEU A 400 -0.89 3.76 28.87
CA LEU A 400 -1.46 2.42 28.93
C LEU A 400 -2.08 2.00 27.60
N ALA A 401 -2.83 2.90 26.96
CA ALA A 401 -3.53 2.59 25.73
C ALA A 401 -2.57 2.30 24.57
N SER A 402 -1.42 2.98 24.48
CA SER A 402 -0.41 2.70 23.46
C SER A 402 0.27 1.35 23.68
N ILE A 403 0.58 0.99 24.93
CA ILE A 403 1.16 -0.33 25.28
C ILE A 403 0.18 -1.45 24.95
N ALA A 404 -1.08 -1.32 25.37
CA ALA A 404 -2.12 -2.31 25.10
C ALA A 404 -2.38 -2.47 23.59
N SER A 405 -2.49 -1.35 22.87
CA SER A 405 -2.71 -1.37 21.41
C SER A 405 -1.54 -2.00 20.67
N SER A 406 -0.30 -1.65 21.04
CA SER A 406 0.90 -2.25 20.44
C SER A 406 0.96 -3.75 20.71
N SER A 407 0.67 -4.17 21.95
CA SER A 407 0.63 -5.59 22.32
C SER A 407 -0.43 -6.36 21.52
N ALA A 408 -1.58 -5.74 21.23
CA ALA A 408 -2.63 -6.34 20.41
C ALA A 408 -2.24 -6.49 18.94
N VAL A 409 -1.59 -5.49 18.37
CA VAL A 409 -1.11 -5.53 16.98
C VAL A 409 0.02 -6.56 16.82
N GLU A 410 0.98 -6.59 17.75
CA GLU A 410 2.06 -7.59 17.74
C GLU A 410 1.51 -9.02 17.93
N LEU A 411 0.52 -9.20 18.82
CA LEU A 411 -0.13 -10.50 18.97
C LEU A 411 -0.86 -10.92 17.70
N LEU A 412 -1.52 -10.00 17.00
CA LEU A 412 -2.11 -10.30 15.70
C LEU A 412 -1.04 -10.68 14.67
N ALA A 413 0.05 -9.92 14.57
CA ALA A 413 1.13 -10.21 13.64
C ALA A 413 1.68 -11.63 13.89
N ALA A 414 1.98 -11.99 15.14
CA ALA A 414 2.42 -13.34 15.50
C ALA A 414 1.37 -14.42 15.20
N LEU A 415 0.10 -14.16 15.47
CA LEU A 415 -1.00 -15.08 15.14
C LEU A 415 -1.11 -15.33 13.63
N LEU A 416 -0.95 -14.29 12.82
CA LEU A 416 -0.98 -14.38 11.36
C LEU A 416 0.23 -15.14 10.81
N GLN A 417 1.39 -15.11 11.48
CA GLN A 417 2.53 -15.91 11.05
C GLN A 417 2.42 -17.38 11.45
N HIS A 418 1.58 -17.71 12.42
CA HIS A 418 1.41 -19.08 12.88
C HIS A 418 0.72 -19.95 11.81
N PRO A 419 1.17 -21.21 11.57
CA PRO A 419 0.58 -22.11 10.57
C PRO A 419 -0.89 -22.41 10.85
N ASP A 420 -1.26 -22.65 12.11
CA ASP A 420 -2.66 -22.91 12.52
C ASP A 420 -3.56 -21.65 12.58
N GLY A 421 -3.01 -20.46 12.35
CA GLY A 421 -3.75 -19.20 12.37
C GLY A 421 -4.59 -19.02 13.64
N VAL A 422 -5.90 -18.81 13.49
CA VAL A 422 -6.83 -18.62 14.63
C VAL A 422 -6.81 -19.77 15.65
N ASN A 423 -6.45 -20.98 15.21
CA ASN A 423 -6.36 -22.18 16.04
C ASN A 423 -4.97 -22.36 16.69
N ALA A 424 -4.07 -21.38 16.58
CA ALA A 424 -2.75 -21.45 17.21
C ALA A 424 -2.86 -21.79 18.72
N PRO A 425 -2.10 -22.77 19.22
CA PRO A 425 -2.13 -23.13 20.63
C PRO A 425 -1.58 -21.98 21.48
N ALA A 426 -2.19 -21.76 22.64
CA ALA A 426 -1.64 -20.82 23.61
C ALA A 426 -0.57 -21.51 24.47
N PRO A 427 0.59 -20.87 24.71
CA PRO A 427 1.61 -21.41 25.60
C PRO A 427 1.04 -21.67 27.00
N ALA A 428 1.56 -22.71 27.65
CA ALA A 428 1.20 -22.99 29.04
C ALA A 428 1.58 -21.81 29.94
N PRO A 429 0.79 -21.51 30.99
CA PRO A 429 1.18 -20.50 31.96
C PRO A 429 2.51 -20.90 32.62
N PRO A 430 3.40 -19.93 32.87
CA PRO A 430 4.74 -20.21 33.40
C PRO A 430 4.65 -20.92 34.75
N LYS A 431 5.19 -22.15 34.83
CA LYS A 431 5.34 -22.91 36.08
C LYS A 431 6.73 -22.63 36.65
N ASN A 432 6.83 -22.32 37.94
CA ASN A 432 8.10 -22.14 38.67
C ASN A 432 9.11 -21.16 38.01
N GLY A 433 8.62 -20.10 37.35
CA GLY A 433 9.49 -19.09 36.72
C GLY A 433 10.13 -19.50 35.40
N GLN A 434 9.81 -20.68 34.84
CA GLN A 434 10.23 -21.04 33.48
C GLN A 434 9.44 -20.22 32.46
N VAL A 435 10.17 -19.46 31.63
CA VAL A 435 9.61 -18.70 30.52
C VAL A 435 9.42 -19.66 29.33
N PRO A 436 8.23 -19.72 28.71
CA PRO A 436 8.03 -20.55 27.52
C PRO A 436 8.99 -20.13 26.40
N ASP A 437 9.61 -21.11 25.73
CA ASP A 437 10.50 -20.84 24.59
C ASP A 437 9.70 -20.19 23.44
N PRO A 438 10.03 -18.95 23.03
CA PRO A 438 9.37 -18.28 21.91
C PRO A 438 9.41 -19.07 20.60
N HIS A 439 10.50 -19.80 20.36
CA HIS A 439 10.69 -20.56 19.12
C HIS A 439 9.83 -21.83 19.07
N ALA A 440 9.41 -22.35 20.22
CA ALA A 440 8.55 -23.54 20.30
C ALA A 440 7.09 -23.26 19.92
N SER A 441 6.69 -21.99 19.75
CA SER A 441 5.32 -21.63 19.41
C SER A 441 4.94 -21.86 17.95
N GLY A 442 5.90 -22.06 17.04
CA GLY A 442 5.63 -22.21 15.60
C GLY A 442 5.38 -20.91 14.83
N SER A 443 5.30 -19.76 15.51
CA SER A 443 5.29 -18.44 14.86
C SER A 443 6.71 -17.86 14.80
N VAL A 444 7.08 -17.31 13.64
CA VAL A 444 8.39 -16.67 13.42
C VAL A 444 8.57 -15.38 14.22
N LEU A 445 7.48 -14.82 14.75
CA LEU A 445 7.47 -13.63 15.62
C LEU A 445 7.41 -14.00 17.12
N GLY A 446 7.53 -15.28 17.46
CA GLY A 446 7.51 -15.77 18.84
C GLY A 446 6.12 -16.15 19.34
N LEU A 447 5.95 -16.16 20.66
CA LEU A 447 4.78 -16.72 21.34
C LEU A 447 3.45 -16.11 20.87
N VAL A 448 2.42 -16.95 20.82
CA VAL A 448 1.03 -16.55 20.50
C VAL A 448 0.11 -16.75 21.74
N PRO A 449 0.26 -15.93 22.80
CA PRO A 449 -0.54 -16.02 24.02
C PRO A 449 -2.04 -15.94 23.75
N HIS A 450 -2.84 -16.54 24.63
CA HIS A 450 -4.29 -16.33 24.64
C HIS A 450 -4.60 -14.94 25.21
N GLN A 451 -4.15 -14.65 26.43
CA GLN A 451 -4.37 -13.38 27.11
C GLN A 451 -3.04 -12.79 27.56
N LEU A 452 -2.93 -11.47 27.52
CA LEU A 452 -1.87 -10.67 28.10
C LEU A 452 -2.51 -9.69 29.07
N ARG A 453 -2.19 -9.82 30.37
CA ARG A 453 -2.61 -8.87 31.40
C ARG A 453 -1.43 -8.06 31.88
N GLY A 454 -1.47 -6.76 31.64
CA GLY A 454 -0.44 -5.84 32.07
C GLY A 454 -0.86 -4.99 33.26
N ASN A 455 0.09 -4.65 34.12
CA ASN A 455 -0.06 -3.70 35.20
C ASN A 455 1.12 -2.72 35.20
N LEU A 456 0.83 -1.42 35.02
CA LEU A 456 1.83 -0.36 34.96
C LEU A 456 2.31 0.13 36.33
N ALA A 457 1.62 -0.18 37.42
CA ALA A 457 2.19 0.08 38.74
C ALA A 457 3.36 -0.88 39.03
N LYS A 458 3.29 -2.11 38.51
CA LYS A 458 4.32 -3.15 38.68
C LYS A 458 5.23 -3.32 37.46
N PHE A 459 4.97 -2.62 36.36
CA PHE A 459 5.63 -2.80 35.06
C PHE A 459 5.72 -4.27 34.64
N ARG A 460 4.64 -5.03 34.86
CA ARG A 460 4.60 -6.47 34.63
C ARG A 460 3.47 -6.83 33.68
N THR A 461 3.79 -7.66 32.68
CA THR A 461 2.82 -8.30 31.79
C THR A 461 2.85 -9.80 32.01
N VAL A 462 1.69 -10.41 32.21
CA VAL A 462 1.54 -11.85 32.50
C VAL A 462 0.70 -12.51 31.40
N PRO A 463 1.23 -13.54 30.72
CA PRO A 463 0.43 -14.35 29.82
C PRO A 463 -0.47 -15.31 30.61
N LEU A 464 -1.74 -15.41 30.21
CA LEU A 464 -2.72 -16.30 30.83
C LEU A 464 -3.44 -17.11 29.74
N LYS A 465 -3.88 -18.32 30.11
CA LYS A 465 -4.71 -19.20 29.27
C LYS A 465 -6.01 -19.49 30.02
N GLY A 466 -7.14 -18.99 29.51
CA GLY A 466 -8.50 -19.41 29.90
C GLY A 466 -9.10 -20.41 28.92
N ALA A 467 -9.86 -21.38 29.41
CA ALA A 467 -10.61 -22.32 28.60
C ALA A 467 -11.95 -21.72 28.16
N ALA A 468 -12.51 -22.19 27.05
CA ALA A 468 -13.86 -21.83 26.67
C ALA A 468 -14.89 -22.43 27.63
N PHE A 469 -15.82 -21.60 28.07
CA PHE A 469 -16.89 -21.99 28.98
C PHE A 469 -18.15 -22.36 28.19
N SER A 470 -18.79 -23.49 28.54
CA SER A 470 -19.95 -24.02 27.80
C SER A 470 -21.18 -23.12 27.94
N ARG A 471 -21.42 -22.59 29.15
CA ARG A 471 -22.53 -21.67 29.47
C ARG A 471 -22.13 -20.20 29.31
N CYS A 472 -21.25 -19.89 28.36
CA CYS A 472 -20.79 -18.52 28.14
C CYS A 472 -21.84 -17.68 27.39
N THR A 473 -22.09 -16.47 27.85
CA THR A 473 -23.02 -15.49 27.24
C THR A 473 -22.53 -14.91 25.91
N GLY A 474 -21.29 -15.18 25.50
CA GLY A 474 -20.71 -14.68 24.25
C GLY A 474 -20.36 -15.77 23.23
N CYS A 475 -19.76 -16.89 23.65
CA CYS A 475 -19.35 -17.97 22.75
C CYS A 475 -19.90 -19.35 23.15
N GLY A 476 -20.90 -19.40 24.03
CA GLY A 476 -21.60 -20.63 24.38
C GLY A 476 -22.49 -21.09 23.23
N ASP A 477 -22.60 -22.41 23.04
CA ASP A 477 -23.24 -22.98 21.86
C ASP A 477 -24.72 -22.54 21.75
N ALA A 478 -25.45 -22.45 22.88
CA ALA A 478 -26.84 -21.94 22.92
C ALA A 478 -27.00 -20.50 22.41
N VAL A 479 -26.04 -19.62 22.71
CA VAL A 479 -26.05 -18.22 22.24
C VAL A 479 -25.74 -18.15 20.75
N LEU A 480 -24.78 -18.95 20.28
CA LEU A 480 -24.41 -19.01 18.86
C LEU A 480 -25.55 -19.58 18.02
N GLU A 481 -26.22 -20.63 18.47
CA GLU A 481 -27.40 -21.20 17.80
C GLU A 481 -28.57 -20.21 17.73
N ALA A 482 -28.82 -19.46 18.81
CA ALA A 482 -29.84 -18.43 18.82
C ALA A 482 -29.52 -17.27 17.85
N TYR A 483 -28.24 -16.86 17.77
CA TYR A 483 -27.77 -15.86 16.82
C TYR A 483 -27.96 -16.33 15.37
N GLU A 484 -27.63 -17.58 15.07
CA GLU A 484 -27.73 -18.16 13.72
C GLU A 484 -29.18 -18.35 13.27
N ARG A 485 -30.09 -18.61 14.21
CA ARG A 485 -31.52 -18.72 13.92
C ARG A 485 -32.15 -17.37 13.60
N ASP A 486 -31.92 -16.37 14.44
CA ASP A 486 -32.42 -15.00 14.24
C ASP A 486 -31.55 -14.01 15.03
N ALA A 487 -30.56 -13.45 14.35
CA ALA A 487 -29.62 -12.49 14.92
C ALA A 487 -30.32 -11.26 15.50
N TRP A 488 -31.37 -10.75 14.84
CA TRP A 488 -32.09 -9.57 15.30
C TRP A 488 -32.91 -9.87 16.55
N ALA A 489 -33.61 -11.00 16.58
CA ALA A 489 -34.37 -11.40 17.76
C ALA A 489 -33.46 -11.58 18.99
N LEU A 490 -32.29 -12.21 18.81
CA LEU A 490 -31.31 -12.36 19.89
C LEU A 490 -30.87 -10.99 20.43
N VAL A 491 -30.45 -10.08 19.55
CA VAL A 491 -29.98 -8.74 19.95
C VAL A 491 -31.08 -7.96 20.67
N ARG A 492 -32.30 -7.99 20.13
CA ARG A 492 -33.43 -7.29 20.73
C ARG A 492 -33.75 -7.80 22.13
N SER A 493 -33.91 -9.11 22.30
CA SER A 493 -34.18 -9.69 23.62
C SER A 493 -33.01 -9.45 24.59
N ALA A 494 -31.76 -9.56 24.14
CA ALA A 494 -30.61 -9.28 24.99
C ALA A 494 -30.54 -7.81 25.46
N CYS A 495 -31.05 -6.86 24.67
CA CYS A 495 -31.14 -5.45 25.04
C CYS A 495 -32.35 -5.13 25.93
N ASP A 496 -33.52 -5.67 25.58
CA ASP A 496 -34.79 -5.31 26.23
C ASP A 496 -35.05 -6.09 27.54
N GLU A 497 -34.52 -7.32 27.66
CA GLU A 497 -34.78 -8.23 28.78
C GLU A 497 -33.52 -8.41 29.66
N THR A 498 -33.55 -7.87 30.87
CA THR A 498 -32.48 -8.11 31.87
C THR A 498 -32.41 -9.60 32.23
N GLY A 499 -31.20 -10.15 32.24
CA GLY A 499 -31.02 -11.58 32.58
C GLY A 499 -31.22 -12.55 31.41
N PHE A 500 -31.58 -12.07 30.21
CA PHE A 500 -31.91 -12.94 29.08
C PHE A 500 -30.73 -13.79 28.62
N LEU A 501 -29.53 -13.21 28.55
CA LEU A 501 -28.33 -13.96 28.14
C LEU A 501 -27.92 -15.00 29.20
N GLU A 502 -28.09 -14.70 30.49
CA GLU A 502 -27.89 -15.68 31.56
C GLU A 502 -28.81 -16.89 31.37
N LYS A 503 -30.11 -16.63 31.23
CA LYS A 503 -31.15 -17.67 31.01
C LYS A 503 -30.88 -18.49 29.77
N LEU A 504 -30.55 -17.84 28.66
CA LEU A 504 -30.29 -18.51 27.38
C LEU A 504 -29.04 -19.41 27.46
N SER A 505 -28.02 -18.99 28.20
CA SER A 505 -26.78 -19.76 28.35
C SER A 505 -26.84 -20.81 29.46
N GLY A 506 -27.87 -20.78 30.31
CA GLY A 506 -27.98 -21.59 31.53
C GLY A 506 -27.07 -21.13 32.66
N LEU A 507 -26.55 -19.90 32.59
CA LEU A 507 -25.65 -19.35 33.59
C LEU A 507 -26.40 -19.04 34.90
N ASP A 508 -27.67 -18.67 34.82
CA ASP A 508 -28.57 -18.46 35.96
C ASP A 508 -28.80 -19.75 36.76
N GLU A 509 -28.97 -20.88 36.08
CA GLU A 509 -29.07 -22.19 36.72
C GLU A 509 -27.80 -22.53 37.50
N LEU A 510 -26.61 -22.25 36.93
CA LEU A 510 -25.33 -22.46 37.61
C LEU A 510 -25.20 -21.59 38.86
N TYR A 511 -25.66 -20.33 38.79
CA TYR A 511 -25.67 -19.45 39.94
C TYR A 511 -26.55 -20.00 41.06
N ARG A 512 -27.76 -20.44 40.72
CA ARG A 512 -28.66 -21.07 41.68
C ARG A 512 -28.07 -22.35 42.28
N GLU A 513 -27.49 -23.23 41.46
CA GLU A 513 -26.80 -24.45 41.92
C GLU A 513 -25.63 -24.12 42.86
N SER A 514 -24.88 -23.05 42.57
CA SER A 514 -23.79 -22.59 43.43
C SER A 514 -24.28 -21.98 44.74
N GLU A 515 -25.39 -21.24 44.74
CA GLU A 515 -26.00 -20.68 45.94
C GLU A 515 -26.58 -21.78 46.84
N GLU A 516 -27.25 -22.78 46.25
CA GLU A 516 -27.73 -23.97 46.95
C GLU A 516 -26.55 -24.75 47.57
N ALA A 517 -25.48 -24.97 46.81
CA ALA A 517 -24.29 -25.65 47.31
C ALA A 517 -23.53 -24.87 48.40
N ILE A 518 -23.57 -23.53 48.39
CA ILE A 518 -22.98 -22.70 49.46
C ILE A 518 -23.89 -22.70 50.70
N GLY A 519 -25.22 -22.69 50.51
CA GLY A 519 -26.20 -22.80 51.59
C GLY A 519 -26.12 -24.15 52.32
N ASP A 520 -25.76 -25.22 51.62
CA ASP A 520 -25.55 -26.56 52.19
C ASP A 520 -24.20 -26.72 52.92
N VAL A 521 -23.27 -25.75 52.79
CA VAL A 521 -22.05 -25.71 53.61
C VAL A 521 -22.37 -24.93 54.89
N GLU A 522 -23.01 -25.62 55.84
CA GLU A 522 -23.01 -25.17 57.23
C GLU A 522 -21.56 -24.95 57.67
N TRP A 523 -21.23 -23.70 57.99
CA TRP A 523 -20.05 -23.39 58.77
C TRP A 523 -20.23 -24.13 60.09
N VAL A 524 -19.47 -25.21 60.29
CA VAL A 524 -19.29 -25.78 61.61
C VAL A 524 -18.59 -24.69 62.42
N ASP A 525 -19.40 -23.87 63.09
CA ASP A 525 -18.94 -23.04 64.19
C ASP A 525 -18.33 -24.00 65.20
N LYS A 526 -17.00 -24.11 65.16
CA LYS A 526 -16.27 -24.55 66.33
C LYS A 526 -16.44 -23.45 67.37
N GLU A 527 -17.55 -23.55 68.10
CA GLU A 527 -17.59 -23.12 69.50
C GLU A 527 -16.52 -23.96 70.23
N ASP A 528 -15.29 -23.46 70.24
CA ASP A 528 -14.33 -23.81 71.28
C ASP A 528 -14.75 -23.05 72.54
N ASP A 529 -15.72 -23.60 73.27
CA ASP A 529 -15.93 -23.33 74.70
C ASP A 529 -15.46 -24.57 75.50
N ASP A 530 -14.66 -24.28 76.53
CA ASP A 530 -14.26 -25.11 77.68
C ASP A 530 -13.23 -26.26 77.51
N MET A 531 -11.94 -25.94 77.74
CA MET A 531 -11.20 -26.37 78.95
C MET A 531 -9.85 -25.65 79.15
#